data_AF-A0A1J4K709-F1
#
_entry.id   AF-A0A1J4K709-F1
#
_cell.length_a   1.000
_cell.length_b   1.000
_cell.length_c   1.000
_cell.angle_alpha   90.00
_cell.angle_beta   90.00
_cell.angle_gamma   90.00
#
_symmetry.space_group_name_H-M   'P 1'
#
loop_
_entity.id
_entity.type
_entity.pdbx_description
1 polymer ?
#
loop_
_entity_poly.entity_id
_entity_poly.type
_entity_poly.pdbx_seq_one_letter_code
_entity_poly.pdbx_strand_id
1 'polypeptide(L)'
;MKKTRPMSSFMSCRDAALSPSFQSSFRATPVSFTRDYITEYRGGSNSPLITLHKTPTSMKAAQRSKAAKVKREIYQWLSEENPPAIDVLKRVAECPTMYSKLILMACEEMSYSLGPVRSEGIDELERNSTLNNAKLEVEIQQQQEKLLRVKREAKDISEKLQKSKQTLNTLNCDIDRLQKLSTLHGVDDEKKGKNIQENREFVELVPTEIKLNDEVYRELWNDQQTLTEVIQLLQDKLSAKQKEQVVEMRKYIRRKFARYRDLPV
;
A
#
# COMPACT_ATOMS: atom_id res chain seq x y z
N MET A 1 -12.41 22.84 -27.35
CA MET A 1 -12.11 21.57 -26.65
C MET A 1 -13.18 21.33 -25.59
N LYS A 2 -14.15 20.45 -25.87
CA LYS A 2 -15.29 20.17 -24.97
C LYS A 2 -14.94 18.97 -24.09
N LYS A 3 -14.90 19.17 -22.76
CA LYS A 3 -14.73 18.12 -21.75
C LYS A 3 -16.06 17.37 -21.57
N THR A 4 -16.09 16.09 -21.93
CA THR A 4 -17.16 15.16 -21.60
C THR A 4 -17.02 14.70 -20.15
N ARG A 5 -18.08 14.88 -19.35
CA ARG A 5 -18.21 14.28 -18.00
C ARG A 5 -18.85 12.89 -18.15
N PRO A 6 -18.47 11.88 -17.34
CA PRO A 6 -19.16 10.60 -17.34
C PRO A 6 -20.55 10.77 -16.71
N MET A 7 -21.56 10.21 -17.37
CA MET A 7 -22.92 10.13 -16.85
C MET A 7 -22.93 9.18 -15.65
N SER A 8 -23.26 9.70 -14.47
CA SER A 8 -23.67 8.89 -13.34
C SER A 8 -25.00 8.23 -13.67
N SER A 9 -25.02 6.90 -13.70
CA SER A 9 -26.26 6.12 -13.75
C SER A 9 -27.05 6.37 -12.47
N PHE A 10 -28.00 7.31 -12.51
CA PHE A 10 -29.06 7.37 -11.52
C PHE A 10 -29.89 6.10 -11.66
N MET A 11 -29.77 5.19 -10.69
CA MET A 11 -30.70 4.06 -10.58
C MET A 11 -32.11 4.63 -10.45
N SER A 12 -32.96 4.24 -11.39
CA SER A 12 -34.39 4.50 -11.36
C SER A 12 -35.00 3.76 -10.16
N CYS A 13 -35.32 4.48 -9.08
CA CYS A 13 -36.04 3.96 -7.91
C CYS A 13 -37.53 3.70 -8.20
N ARG A 14 -37.89 3.15 -9.37
CA ARG A 14 -39.29 2.85 -9.71
C ARG A 14 -39.74 1.43 -9.35
N ASP A 15 -38.81 0.49 -9.12
CA ASP A 15 -39.15 -0.93 -8.93
C ASP A 15 -38.71 -1.51 -7.56
N ALA A 16 -38.41 -0.66 -6.57
CA ALA A 16 -38.17 -1.13 -5.20
C ALA A 16 -39.51 -1.45 -4.53
N ALA A 17 -40.10 -2.60 -4.89
CA ALA A 17 -41.25 -3.14 -4.18
C ALA A 17 -40.85 -3.36 -2.71
N LEU A 18 -41.48 -2.61 -1.81
CA LEU A 18 -41.34 -2.77 -0.36
C LEU A 18 -41.59 -4.24 0.01
N SER A 19 -40.83 -4.77 0.97
CA SER A 19 -40.88 -6.19 1.32
C SER A 19 -42.32 -6.64 1.64
N PRO A 20 -42.71 -7.89 1.35
CA PRO A 20 -44.03 -8.40 1.66
C PRO A 20 -44.40 -8.31 3.16
N SER A 21 -43.40 -8.33 4.05
CA SER A 21 -43.56 -8.09 5.49
C SER A 21 -43.89 -6.63 5.81
N PHE A 22 -43.35 -5.66 5.07
CA PHE A 22 -43.70 -4.24 5.20
C PHE A 22 -45.15 -3.98 4.75
N GLN A 23 -45.57 -4.62 3.67
CA GLN A 23 -46.93 -4.46 3.13
C GLN A 23 -48.00 -5.14 4.01
N SER A 24 -47.69 -6.29 4.63
CA SER A 24 -48.66 -7.05 5.44
C SER A 24 -48.87 -6.47 6.85
N SER A 25 -47.89 -5.74 7.37
CA SER A 25 -47.91 -5.18 8.74
C SER A 25 -48.50 -3.77 8.83
N PHE A 26 -48.74 -3.10 7.69
CA PHE A 26 -49.37 -1.80 7.66
C PHE A 26 -50.89 -1.90 7.91
N ARG A 27 -51.29 -1.68 9.16
CA ARG A 27 -52.63 -1.17 9.49
C ARG A 27 -52.46 0.23 10.06
N ALA A 28 -53.02 1.24 9.38
CA ALA A 28 -53.19 2.56 9.95
C ALA A 28 -53.88 2.40 11.31
N THR A 29 -53.25 2.87 12.38
CA THR A 29 -53.81 2.73 13.72
C THR A 29 -55.07 3.59 13.77
N PRO A 30 -56.29 3.01 13.89
CA PRO A 30 -57.45 3.83 14.13
C PRO A 30 -57.26 4.50 15.48
N VAL A 31 -57.47 5.81 15.53
CA VAL A 31 -57.36 6.55 16.78
C VAL A 31 -58.57 6.18 17.64
N SER A 32 -58.47 5.11 18.42
CA SER A 32 -59.49 4.74 19.40
C SER A 32 -59.40 5.71 20.59
N PHE A 33 -60.42 6.54 20.73
CA PHE A 33 -60.59 7.48 21.83
C PHE A 33 -61.60 6.93 22.83
N THR A 34 -61.14 6.19 23.83
CA THR A 34 -61.82 6.09 25.13
C THR A 34 -60.79 5.67 26.17
N ARG A 35 -60.63 6.48 27.21
CA ARG A 35 -59.94 6.06 28.43
C ARG A 35 -60.90 6.37 29.57
N ASP A 36 -61.53 5.32 30.08
CA ASP A 36 -62.48 5.41 31.17
C ASP A 36 -61.73 5.62 32.48
N TYR A 37 -62.10 6.65 33.22
CA TYR A 37 -61.63 6.86 34.58
C TYR A 37 -62.81 7.13 35.50
N ILE A 38 -62.91 6.27 36.50
CA ILE A 38 -63.88 6.34 37.60
C ILE A 38 -63.33 7.36 38.61
N THR A 39 -64.17 8.32 39.00
CA THR A 39 -63.95 9.09 40.23
C THR A 39 -65.16 8.89 41.11
N GLU A 40 -64.95 8.34 42.31
CA GLU A 40 -65.96 8.17 43.33
C GLU A 40 -66.21 9.50 44.04
N TYR A 41 -67.49 9.84 44.27
CA TYR A 41 -67.86 10.71 45.37
C TYR A 41 -69.09 10.17 46.09
N ARG A 42 -69.02 10.18 47.42
CA ARG A 42 -69.92 9.53 48.37
C ARG A 42 -71.13 10.45 48.66
N GLY A 43 -72.35 9.92 48.54
CA GLY A 43 -73.57 10.64 48.94
C GLY A 43 -74.90 9.94 48.65
N GLY A 44 -75.19 8.84 49.35
CA GLY A 44 -76.55 8.57 49.89
C GLY A 44 -77.74 8.26 48.96
N SER A 45 -77.63 7.30 48.03
CA SER A 45 -78.54 6.15 47.86
C SER A 45 -78.02 5.30 46.68
N ASN A 46 -77.99 3.97 46.84
CA ASN A 46 -76.99 3.08 46.22
C ASN A 46 -77.19 2.76 44.72
N SER A 47 -77.17 3.77 43.84
CA SER A 47 -76.99 3.60 42.38
C SER A 47 -76.52 4.92 41.75
N PRO A 48 -75.27 5.05 41.26
CA PRO A 48 -74.82 6.28 40.64
C PRO A 48 -75.38 6.40 39.22
N LEU A 49 -76.27 7.37 39.00
CA LEU A 49 -76.62 7.87 37.67
C LEU A 49 -75.46 8.74 37.15
N ILE A 50 -74.64 8.17 36.27
CA ILE A 50 -73.47 8.84 35.66
C ILE A 50 -73.95 9.88 34.65
N THR A 51 -73.72 11.17 34.93
CA THR A 51 -73.91 12.26 33.97
C THR A 51 -72.57 12.60 33.30
N LEU A 52 -72.50 12.39 31.98
CA LEU A 52 -71.34 12.64 31.13
C LEU A 52 -71.19 14.13 30.81
N HIS A 53 -70.19 14.81 31.38
CA HIS A 53 -69.78 16.15 30.90
C HIS A 53 -68.64 16.04 29.89
N LYS A 54 -68.89 16.46 28.65
CA LYS A 54 -67.90 16.59 27.57
C LYS A 54 -67.24 17.97 27.63
N THR A 55 -65.97 18.06 28.02
CA THR A 55 -65.17 19.28 27.78
C THR A 55 -64.43 19.15 26.43
N PRO A 56 -64.57 20.09 25.49
CA PRO A 56 -64.01 19.97 24.14
C PRO A 56 -62.59 20.54 24.09
N THR A 57 -61.66 20.04 24.90
CA THR A 57 -60.23 20.33 24.66
C THR A 57 -59.77 19.42 23.52
N SER A 58 -59.87 19.92 22.30
CA SER A 58 -59.56 19.19 21.06
C SER A 58 -58.18 18.55 21.15
N MET A 59 -58.10 17.22 21.30
CA MET A 59 -56.82 16.49 21.35
C MET A 59 -55.95 16.72 20.10
N LYS A 60 -56.58 17.11 18.97
CA LYS A 60 -55.89 17.58 17.76
C LYS A 60 -55.08 18.86 18.01
N ALA A 61 -55.57 19.78 18.86
CA ALA A 61 -54.84 20.99 19.23
C ALA A 61 -53.61 20.68 20.10
N ALA A 62 -53.73 19.74 21.05
CA ALA A 62 -52.62 19.29 21.87
C ALA A 62 -51.52 18.60 21.03
N GLN A 63 -51.91 17.75 20.06
CA GLN A 63 -50.98 17.11 19.12
C GLN A 63 -50.28 18.12 18.20
N ARG A 64 -51.01 19.10 17.66
CA ARG A 64 -50.44 20.18 16.82
C ARG A 64 -49.44 21.04 17.60
N SER A 65 -49.74 21.35 18.86
CA SER A 65 -48.83 22.10 19.73
C SER A 65 -47.53 21.32 20.00
N LYS A 66 -47.63 20.02 20.32
CA LYS A 66 -46.46 19.15 20.51
C LYS A 66 -45.62 19.03 19.23
N ALA A 67 -46.26 18.83 18.08
CA ALA A 67 -45.58 18.76 16.78
C ALA A 67 -44.89 20.08 16.41
N ALA A 68 -45.52 21.22 16.69
CA ALA A 68 -44.93 22.54 16.44
C ALA A 68 -43.74 22.86 17.36
N LYS A 69 -43.71 22.27 18.56
CA LYS A 69 -42.56 22.37 19.48
C LYS A 69 -41.37 21.56 18.95
N VAL A 70 -41.58 20.27 18.66
CA VAL A 70 -40.53 19.38 18.14
C VAL A 70 -40.01 19.86 16.78
N LYS A 71 -40.89 20.39 15.91
CA LYS A 71 -40.48 21.02 14.64
C LYS A 71 -39.46 22.13 14.87
N ARG A 72 -39.72 23.03 15.84
CA ARG A 72 -38.79 24.13 16.18
C ARG A 72 -37.47 23.60 16.72
N GLU A 73 -37.50 22.59 17.60
CA GLU A 73 -36.31 21.95 18.14
C GLU A 73 -35.45 21.30 17.04
N ILE A 74 -36.07 20.65 16.05
CA ILE A 74 -35.36 20.06 14.91
C ILE A 74 -34.72 21.15 14.02
N TYR A 75 -35.45 22.23 13.72
CA TYR A 75 -34.86 23.33 12.93
C TYR A 75 -33.71 24.02 13.65
N GLN A 76 -33.83 24.18 14.97
CA GLN A 76 -32.76 24.71 15.79
C GLN A 76 -31.54 23.77 15.76
N TRP A 77 -31.76 22.46 15.94
CA TRP A 77 -30.69 21.47 15.86
C TRP A 77 -30.00 21.44 14.50
N LEU A 78 -30.75 21.53 13.39
CA LEU A 78 -30.21 21.63 12.03
C LEU A 78 -29.46 22.96 11.77
N SER A 79 -29.72 24.00 12.56
CA SER A 79 -29.01 25.27 12.46
C SER A 79 -27.70 25.29 13.27
N GLU A 80 -27.61 24.45 14.30
CA GLU A 80 -26.45 24.35 15.20
C GLU A 80 -25.49 23.23 14.78
N GLU A 81 -26.01 22.11 14.28
CA GLU A 81 -25.26 20.91 13.88
C GLU A 81 -25.72 20.40 12.51
N ASN A 82 -24.86 19.63 11.83
CA ASN A 82 -25.23 18.90 10.60
C ASN A 82 -25.36 17.40 10.88
N PRO A 83 -26.47 16.96 11.51
CA PRO A 83 -26.66 15.56 11.87
C PRO A 83 -26.96 14.68 10.66
N PRO A 84 -26.65 13.37 10.74
CA PRO A 84 -27.01 12.43 9.70
C PRO A 84 -28.54 12.33 9.56
N ALA A 85 -29.01 12.23 8.31
CA ALA A 85 -30.44 12.27 7.97
C ALA A 85 -31.29 11.23 8.71
N ILE A 86 -30.71 10.09 9.08
CA ILE A 86 -31.40 9.02 9.81
C ILE A 86 -31.79 9.43 11.23
N ASP A 87 -30.96 10.23 11.90
CA ASP A 87 -31.23 10.69 13.27
C ASP A 87 -32.25 11.83 13.27
N VAL A 88 -32.25 12.65 12.23
CA VAL A 88 -33.33 13.62 11.97
C VAL A 88 -34.67 12.91 11.79
N LEU A 89 -34.71 11.85 10.99
CA LEU A 89 -35.96 11.11 10.73
C LEU A 89 -36.47 10.37 11.97
N LYS A 90 -35.59 9.82 12.81
CA LYS A 90 -35.97 9.25 14.12
C LYS A 90 -36.64 10.30 15.02
N ARG A 91 -36.08 11.51 15.09
CA ARG A 91 -36.62 12.61 15.90
C ARG A 91 -37.96 13.14 15.35
N VAL A 92 -38.14 13.09 14.03
CA VAL A 92 -39.44 13.36 13.39
C VAL A 92 -40.47 12.26 13.73
N ALA A 93 -40.06 11.00 13.81
CA ALA A 93 -40.93 9.88 14.17
C ALA A 93 -41.43 9.94 15.63
N GLU A 94 -40.72 10.62 16.54
CA GLU A 94 -41.16 10.85 17.92
C GLU A 94 -42.39 11.78 18.03
N CYS A 95 -42.68 12.55 16.98
CA CYS A 95 -43.89 13.36 16.91
C CYS A 95 -45.11 12.43 16.71
N PRO A 96 -46.17 12.52 17.56
CA PRO A 96 -47.38 11.74 17.39
C PRO A 96 -48.21 12.27 16.21
N THR A 97 -47.73 12.01 15.00
CA THR A 97 -48.38 12.28 13.72
C THR A 97 -48.93 10.97 13.16
N MET A 98 -49.87 11.04 12.21
CA MET A 98 -50.47 9.83 11.62
C MET A 98 -49.45 8.95 10.86
N TYR A 99 -48.26 9.48 10.56
CA TYR A 99 -47.20 8.80 9.83
C TYR A 99 -45.99 8.44 10.69
N SER A 100 -46.02 8.71 12.01
CA SER A 100 -44.89 8.47 12.91
C SER A 100 -44.37 7.02 12.84
N LYS A 101 -45.31 6.07 12.89
CA LYS A 101 -45.02 4.63 12.78
C LYS A 101 -44.40 4.26 11.43
N LEU A 102 -44.88 4.88 10.34
CA LEU A 102 -44.35 4.64 9.00
C LEU A 102 -42.91 5.17 8.87
N ILE A 103 -42.65 6.35 9.41
CA ILE A 103 -41.32 6.96 9.41
C ILE A 103 -40.35 6.12 10.25
N LEU A 104 -40.79 5.61 11.41
CA LEU A 104 -39.99 4.72 12.24
C LEU A 104 -39.60 3.43 11.49
N MET A 105 -40.57 2.76 10.86
CA MET A 105 -40.32 1.55 10.06
C MET A 105 -39.38 1.84 8.87
N ALA A 106 -39.53 2.98 8.20
CA ALA A 106 -38.60 3.38 7.13
C ALA A 106 -37.18 3.63 7.67
N CYS A 107 -37.02 4.18 8.88
CA CYS A 107 -35.72 4.35 9.52
C CYS A 107 -35.05 3.01 9.83
N GLU A 108 -35.82 2.02 10.30
CA GLU A 108 -35.34 0.66 10.55
C GLU A 108 -34.86 0.01 9.26
N GLU A 109 -35.66 0.03 8.19
CA GLU A 109 -35.29 -0.54 6.88
C GLU A 109 -34.06 0.14 6.27
N MET A 110 -33.97 1.47 6.34
CA MET A 110 -32.77 2.19 5.90
C MET A 110 -31.53 1.78 6.69
N SER A 111 -31.67 1.55 8.00
CA SER A 111 -30.57 1.09 8.87
C SER A 111 -30.06 -0.30 8.42
N TYR A 112 -30.96 -1.20 8.02
CA TYR A 112 -30.60 -2.51 7.49
C TYR A 112 -29.98 -2.45 6.09
N SER A 113 -30.45 -1.55 5.21
CA SER A 113 -29.92 -1.41 3.85
C SER A 113 -28.53 -0.76 3.76
N LEU A 114 -28.19 0.14 4.69
CA LEU A 114 -26.98 0.97 4.62
C LEU A 114 -25.77 0.33 5.32
N GLY A 115 -25.98 -0.63 6.22
CA GLY A 115 -24.91 -1.31 6.96
C GLY A 115 -24.00 -2.16 6.07
N PRO A 116 -24.55 -3.17 5.36
CA PRO A 116 -23.73 -4.13 4.58
C PRO A 116 -23.03 -3.49 3.37
N VAL A 117 -23.72 -2.60 2.65
CA VAL A 117 -23.21 -2.02 1.39
C VAL A 117 -22.05 -1.04 1.64
N ARG A 118 -22.04 -0.35 2.79
CA ARG A 118 -20.93 0.56 3.14
C ARG A 118 -19.70 -0.18 3.62
N SER A 119 -19.85 -1.27 4.38
CA SER A 119 -18.72 -2.05 4.87
C SER A 119 -18.02 -2.81 3.74
N GLU A 120 -18.78 -3.43 2.83
CA GLU A 120 -18.18 -4.19 1.72
C GLU A 120 -17.36 -3.31 0.78
N GLY A 121 -17.87 -2.13 0.42
CA GLY A 121 -17.13 -1.20 -0.44
C GLY A 121 -15.84 -0.65 0.20
N ILE A 122 -15.83 -0.48 1.53
CA ILE A 122 -14.62 -0.07 2.27
C ILE A 122 -13.63 -1.24 2.34
N ASP A 123 -14.09 -2.44 2.67
CA ASP A 123 -13.24 -3.63 2.75
C ASP A 123 -12.61 -3.99 1.39
N GLU A 124 -13.35 -3.83 0.29
CA GLU A 124 -12.83 -3.98 -1.07
C GLU A 124 -11.81 -2.90 -1.41
N LEU A 125 -12.04 -1.66 -0.99
CA LEU A 125 -11.08 -0.57 -1.18
C LEU A 125 -9.77 -0.84 -0.42
N GLU A 126 -9.85 -1.32 0.82
CA GLU A 126 -8.70 -1.70 1.63
C GLU A 126 -7.94 -2.88 1.01
N ARG A 127 -8.64 -3.91 0.53
CA ARG A 127 -8.02 -5.03 -0.21
C ARG A 127 -7.33 -4.57 -1.48
N ASN A 128 -7.96 -3.67 -2.25
CA ASN A 128 -7.37 -3.14 -3.47
C ASN A 128 -6.16 -2.23 -3.18
N SER A 129 -6.23 -1.43 -2.11
CA SER A 129 -5.12 -0.59 -1.67
C SER A 129 -3.92 -1.42 -1.24
N THR A 130 -4.13 -2.44 -0.42
CA THR A 130 -3.06 -3.36 0.03
C THR A 130 -2.43 -4.12 -1.14
N LEU A 131 -3.24 -4.59 -2.09
CA LEU A 131 -2.75 -5.24 -3.30
C LEU A 131 -1.91 -4.30 -4.17
N ASN A 132 -2.37 -3.05 -4.36
CA ASN A 132 -1.63 -2.06 -5.14
C ASN A 132 -0.31 -1.66 -4.45
N ASN A 133 -0.31 -1.52 -3.14
CA ASN A 133 0.91 -1.27 -2.37
C ASN A 133 1.92 -2.40 -2.54
N ALA A 134 1.49 -3.66 -2.45
CA ALA A 134 2.36 -4.81 -2.68
C ALA A 134 2.94 -4.84 -4.10
N LYS A 135 2.14 -4.49 -5.12
CA LYS A 135 2.63 -4.38 -6.51
C LYS A 135 3.70 -3.30 -6.66
N LEU A 136 3.47 -2.13 -6.08
CA LEU A 136 4.43 -1.02 -6.10
C LEU A 136 5.73 -1.39 -5.39
N GLU A 137 5.63 -2.09 -4.26
CA GLU A 137 6.81 -2.54 -3.51
C GLU A 137 7.66 -3.52 -4.32
N VAL A 138 7.03 -4.48 -5.00
CA VAL A 138 7.73 -5.40 -5.92
C VAL A 138 8.40 -4.65 -7.07
N GLU A 139 7.73 -3.67 -7.66
CA GLU A 139 8.31 -2.84 -8.72
C GLU A 139 9.52 -2.04 -8.23
N ILE A 140 9.43 -1.43 -7.04
CA ILE A 140 10.54 -0.72 -6.41
C ILE A 140 11.74 -1.66 -6.21
N GLN A 141 11.52 -2.87 -5.69
CA GLN A 141 12.58 -3.85 -5.49
C GLN A 141 13.25 -4.25 -6.82
N GLN A 142 12.46 -4.48 -7.88
CA GLN A 142 13.00 -4.77 -9.21
C GLN A 142 13.84 -3.62 -9.77
N GLN A 143 13.39 -2.37 -9.60
CA GLN A 143 14.13 -1.20 -10.05
C GLN A 143 15.42 -1.00 -9.24
N GLN A 144 15.40 -1.25 -7.94
CA GLN A 144 16.59 -1.23 -7.09
C GLN A 144 17.62 -2.29 -7.53
N GLU A 145 17.17 -3.50 -7.87
CA GLU A 145 18.06 -4.55 -8.37
C GLU A 145 18.70 -4.16 -9.71
N LYS A 146 17.90 -3.63 -10.66
CA LYS A 146 18.41 -3.12 -11.94
C LYS A 146 19.46 -2.03 -11.73
N LEU A 147 19.20 -1.10 -10.82
CA LEU A 147 20.13 -0.01 -10.49
C LEU A 147 21.43 -0.56 -9.89
N LEU A 148 21.36 -1.58 -9.03
CA LEU A 148 22.56 -2.23 -8.49
C LEU A 148 23.37 -2.93 -9.58
N ARG A 149 22.72 -3.60 -10.54
CA ARG A 149 23.41 -4.23 -11.69
C ARG A 149 24.13 -3.19 -12.52
N VAL A 150 23.45 -2.12 -12.92
CA VAL A 150 24.05 -1.03 -13.71
C VAL A 150 25.23 -0.39 -12.97
N LYS A 151 25.15 -0.20 -11.65
CA LYS A 151 26.28 0.31 -10.85
C LYS A 151 27.48 -0.62 -10.88
N ARG A 152 27.28 -1.93 -10.83
CA ARG A 152 28.38 -2.91 -10.94
C ARG A 152 28.99 -2.88 -12.34
N GLU A 153 28.16 -2.90 -13.38
CA GLU A 153 28.62 -2.82 -14.78
C GLU A 153 29.42 -1.54 -15.04
N ALA A 154 28.97 -0.39 -14.52
CA ALA A 154 29.69 0.87 -14.63
C ALA A 154 31.06 0.81 -13.94
N LYS A 155 31.14 0.17 -12.78
CA LYS A 155 32.40 -0.03 -12.06
C LYS A 155 33.35 -0.94 -12.86
N ASP A 156 32.86 -2.06 -13.38
CA ASP A 156 33.65 -2.99 -14.18
C ASP A 156 34.19 -2.32 -15.46
N ILE A 157 33.37 -1.49 -16.12
CA ILE A 157 33.79 -0.70 -17.29
C ILE A 157 34.85 0.33 -16.89
N SER A 158 34.67 1.02 -15.76
CA SER A 158 35.65 1.98 -15.25
C SER A 158 36.99 1.32 -14.96
N GLU A 159 37.00 0.14 -14.34
CA GLU A 159 38.22 -0.62 -14.06
C GLU A 159 38.91 -1.07 -15.36
N LYS A 160 38.15 -1.57 -16.34
CA LYS A 160 38.66 -1.92 -17.68
C LYS A 160 39.27 -0.72 -18.39
N LEU A 161 38.60 0.44 -18.33
CA LEU A 161 39.09 1.69 -18.91
C LEU A 161 40.40 2.13 -18.25
N GLN A 162 40.49 2.03 -16.92
CA GLN A 162 41.71 2.36 -16.19
C GLN A 162 42.88 1.45 -16.60
N LYS A 163 42.65 0.13 -16.71
CA LYS A 163 43.67 -0.81 -17.20
C LYS A 163 44.11 -0.48 -18.63
N SER A 164 43.15 -0.21 -19.52
CA SER A 164 43.45 0.17 -20.91
C SER A 164 44.25 1.47 -21.00
N LYS A 165 43.93 2.47 -20.17
CA LYS A 165 44.70 3.71 -20.07
C LYS A 165 46.13 3.48 -19.57
N GLN A 166 46.31 2.59 -18.59
CA GLN A 166 47.64 2.20 -18.12
C GLN A 166 48.44 1.53 -19.25
N THR A 167 47.85 0.57 -19.97
CA THR A 167 48.53 -0.08 -21.10
C THR A 167 48.91 0.91 -22.19
N LEU A 168 48.04 1.88 -22.50
CA LEU A 168 48.32 2.93 -23.48
C LEU A 168 49.49 3.82 -23.04
N ASN A 169 49.54 4.18 -21.76
CA ASN A 169 50.67 4.94 -21.22
C ASN A 169 51.98 4.17 -21.32
N THR A 170 51.98 2.87 -21.00
CA THR A 170 53.17 2.02 -21.14
C THR A 170 53.63 1.97 -22.61
N LEU A 171 52.70 1.75 -23.54
CA LEU A 171 53.01 1.73 -24.98
C LEU A 171 53.56 3.08 -25.46
N ASN A 172 53.01 4.20 -25.01
CA ASN A 172 53.54 5.52 -25.32
C ASN A 172 54.96 5.71 -24.78
N CYS A 173 55.24 5.28 -23.55
CA CYS A 173 56.60 5.31 -23.00
C CYS A 173 57.57 4.43 -23.82
N ASP A 174 57.13 3.27 -24.30
CA ASP A 174 57.93 2.39 -25.13
C ASP A 174 58.15 2.97 -26.53
N ILE A 175 57.15 3.63 -27.13
CA ILE A 175 57.29 4.40 -28.37
C ILE A 175 58.34 5.51 -28.17
N ASP A 176 58.27 6.29 -27.10
CA ASP A 176 59.25 7.34 -26.80
C ASP A 176 60.67 6.77 -26.66
N ARG A 177 60.81 5.59 -26.03
CA ARG A 177 62.10 4.88 -25.92
C ARG A 177 62.61 4.44 -27.29
N LEU A 178 61.74 3.84 -28.11
CA LEU A 178 62.09 3.40 -29.46
C LEU A 178 62.46 4.58 -30.36
N GLN A 179 61.76 5.71 -30.26
CA GLN A 179 62.11 6.94 -30.97
C GLN A 179 63.50 7.45 -30.56
N LYS A 180 63.80 7.49 -29.26
CA LYS A 180 65.14 7.84 -28.77
C LYS A 180 66.21 6.90 -29.32
N LEU A 181 65.96 5.59 -29.32
CA LEU A 181 66.88 4.60 -29.90
C LEU A 181 67.04 4.79 -31.42
N SER A 182 65.96 5.04 -32.16
CA SER A 182 66.00 5.34 -33.60
C SER A 182 66.89 6.55 -33.89
N THR A 183 66.73 7.64 -33.11
CA THR A 183 67.57 8.84 -33.23
C THR A 183 69.03 8.59 -32.86
N LEU A 184 69.31 7.76 -31.85
CA LEU A 184 70.66 7.38 -31.44
C LEU A 184 71.38 6.54 -32.50
N HIS A 185 70.65 5.64 -33.16
CA HIS A 185 71.18 4.74 -34.18
C HIS A 185 71.11 5.32 -35.60
N GLY A 186 70.60 6.55 -35.76
CA GLY A 186 70.54 7.24 -37.05
C GLY A 186 69.66 6.54 -38.10
N VAL A 187 68.60 5.84 -37.65
CA VAL A 187 67.74 5.03 -38.53
C VAL A 187 66.74 5.91 -39.29
N ASP A 188 66.39 7.07 -38.76
CA ASP A 188 65.63 8.11 -39.47
C ASP A 188 66.54 9.27 -39.86
N ASP A 189 67.31 9.10 -40.93
CA ASP A 189 67.71 10.19 -41.80
C ASP A 189 68.17 9.58 -43.14
N GLU A 190 67.23 9.44 -44.08
CA GLU A 190 67.59 9.28 -45.48
C GLU A 190 68.42 10.51 -45.90
N LYS A 191 69.72 10.24 -46.08
CA LYS A 191 70.76 11.09 -46.69
C LYS A 191 71.29 12.19 -45.79
N LYS A 192 72.29 11.84 -44.96
CA LYS A 192 73.58 12.57 -44.89
C LYS A 192 74.62 11.83 -44.06
N GLY A 193 75.74 11.53 -44.71
CA GLY A 193 77.05 11.65 -44.07
C GLY A 193 77.61 10.40 -43.39
N LYS A 194 78.47 9.70 -44.14
CA LYS A 194 79.77 9.13 -43.75
C LYS A 194 80.15 9.17 -42.25
N ASN A 195 80.70 8.02 -41.82
CA ASN A 195 81.54 7.76 -40.65
C ASN A 195 80.82 7.34 -39.36
N ILE A 196 80.51 6.04 -39.27
CA ILE A 196 80.75 5.30 -38.02
C ILE A 196 81.45 4.01 -38.39
N GLN A 197 82.77 4.12 -38.54
CA GLN A 197 83.70 3.01 -38.46
C GLN A 197 83.90 2.70 -36.97
N GLU A 198 83.99 1.41 -36.65
CA GLU A 198 84.62 0.88 -35.44
C GLU A 198 84.00 1.27 -34.09
N ASN A 199 83.05 0.44 -33.63
CA ASN A 199 83.12 -0.15 -32.29
C ASN A 199 82.20 -1.38 -32.25
N ARG A 200 82.74 -2.51 -32.74
CA ARG A 200 82.26 -3.83 -32.33
C ARG A 200 82.75 -4.08 -30.90
N GLU A 201 82.15 -3.38 -29.94
CA GLU A 201 82.07 -3.94 -28.60
C GLU A 201 80.92 -4.93 -28.63
N PHE A 202 81.31 -6.20 -28.54
CA PHE A 202 80.41 -7.30 -28.22
C PHE A 202 79.69 -6.90 -26.94
N VAL A 203 78.44 -6.45 -27.04
CA VAL A 203 77.56 -6.36 -25.87
C VAL A 203 77.32 -7.81 -25.47
N GLU A 204 78.11 -8.30 -24.51
CA GLU A 204 77.74 -9.46 -23.72
C GLU A 204 76.36 -9.17 -23.14
N LEU A 205 75.34 -9.81 -23.71
CA LEU A 205 74.04 -9.98 -23.08
C LEU A 205 74.30 -10.79 -21.81
N VAL A 206 74.69 -10.11 -20.75
CA VAL A 206 74.61 -10.63 -19.39
C VAL A 206 73.15 -11.08 -19.24
N PRO A 207 72.87 -12.36 -19.00
CA PRO A 207 71.53 -12.76 -18.65
C PRO A 207 71.27 -12.08 -17.31
N THR A 208 70.54 -10.97 -17.33
CA THR A 208 69.90 -10.45 -16.12
C THR A 208 68.95 -11.54 -15.66
N GLU A 209 69.44 -12.45 -14.84
CA GLU A 209 68.61 -13.23 -13.96
C GLU A 209 67.71 -12.25 -13.24
N ILE A 210 66.43 -12.29 -13.60
CA ILE A 210 65.38 -11.55 -12.90
C ILE A 210 65.43 -12.08 -11.47
N LYS A 211 66.11 -11.36 -10.58
CA LYS A 211 66.11 -11.66 -9.14
C LYS A 211 64.67 -11.51 -8.69
N LEU A 212 63.94 -12.63 -8.60
CA LEU A 212 62.64 -12.65 -7.94
C LEU A 212 62.86 -12.14 -6.53
N ASN A 213 62.13 -11.10 -6.17
CA ASN A 213 62.23 -10.51 -4.86
C ASN A 213 61.50 -11.44 -3.87
N ASP A 214 62.25 -12.27 -3.16
CA ASP A 214 61.72 -13.33 -2.27
C ASP A 214 60.81 -12.77 -1.16
N GLU A 215 60.96 -11.50 -0.80
CA GLU A 215 60.02 -10.78 0.08
C GLU A 215 58.64 -10.64 -0.59
N VAL A 216 58.60 -10.16 -1.83
CA VAL A 216 57.35 -9.94 -2.59
C VAL A 216 56.66 -11.27 -2.86
N TYR A 217 57.41 -12.33 -3.15
CA TYR A 217 56.83 -13.66 -3.33
C TYR A 217 56.19 -14.19 -2.04
N ARG A 218 56.85 -14.02 -0.88
CA ARG A 218 56.28 -14.40 0.42
C ARG A 218 55.03 -13.60 0.77
N GLU A 219 55.02 -12.30 0.51
CA GLU A 219 53.84 -11.46 0.70
C GLU A 219 52.68 -11.93 -0.20
N LEU A 220 52.93 -12.14 -1.49
CA LEU A 220 51.91 -12.62 -2.43
C LEU A 220 51.36 -13.99 -2.04
N TRP A 221 52.23 -14.87 -1.52
CA TRP A 221 51.84 -16.20 -1.05
C TRP A 221 50.94 -16.14 0.20
N ASN A 222 51.27 -15.27 1.15
CA ASN A 222 50.42 -15.05 2.33
C ASN A 222 49.08 -14.42 1.96
N ASP A 223 49.08 -13.46 1.03
CA ASP A 223 47.85 -12.86 0.49
C ASP A 223 47.00 -13.92 -0.23
N GLN A 224 47.61 -14.81 -1.00
CA GLN A 224 46.91 -15.92 -1.63
C GLN A 224 46.29 -16.86 -0.59
N GLN A 225 47.02 -17.18 0.49
CA GLN A 225 46.53 -18.08 1.53
C GLN A 225 45.35 -17.46 2.30
N THR A 226 45.47 -16.19 2.69
CA THR A 226 44.40 -15.44 3.37
C THR A 226 43.17 -15.29 2.49
N LEU A 227 43.34 -15.01 1.19
CA LEU A 227 42.23 -14.97 0.24
C LEU A 227 41.54 -16.33 0.13
N THR A 228 42.30 -17.43 0.13
CA THR A 228 41.75 -18.79 0.07
C THR A 228 40.92 -19.11 1.32
N GLU A 229 41.39 -18.73 2.51
CA GLU A 229 40.64 -18.88 3.77
C GLU A 229 39.36 -18.05 3.79
N VAL A 230 39.43 -16.80 3.31
CA VAL A 230 38.24 -15.92 3.20
C VAL A 230 37.22 -16.49 2.23
N ILE A 231 37.67 -17.03 1.08
CA ILE A 231 36.78 -17.70 0.12
C ILE A 231 36.08 -18.89 0.78
N GLN A 232 36.82 -19.74 1.49
CA GLN A 232 36.24 -20.89 2.18
C GLN A 232 35.21 -20.47 3.23
N LEU A 233 35.53 -19.47 4.05
CA LEU A 233 34.61 -18.93 5.06
C LEU A 233 33.33 -18.34 4.44
N LEU A 234 33.45 -17.66 3.31
CA LEU A 234 32.30 -17.13 2.59
C LEU A 234 31.43 -18.23 1.97
N GLN A 235 32.04 -19.29 1.43
CA GLN A 235 31.32 -20.47 0.94
C GLN A 235 30.55 -21.17 2.06
N ASP A 236 31.17 -21.33 3.24
CA ASP A 236 30.51 -21.95 4.39
C ASP A 236 29.32 -21.10 4.87
N LYS A 237 29.51 -19.78 4.99
CA LYS A 237 28.41 -18.84 5.33
C LYS A 237 27.27 -18.89 4.32
N LEU A 238 27.58 -18.96 3.03
CA LEU A 238 26.58 -19.07 1.98
C LEU A 238 25.79 -20.37 2.12
N SER A 239 26.48 -21.50 2.32
CA SER A 239 25.84 -22.80 2.48
C SER A 239 24.93 -22.85 3.72
N ALA A 240 25.36 -22.23 4.83
CA ALA A 240 24.55 -22.12 6.04
C ALA A 240 23.28 -21.30 5.80
N LYS A 241 23.41 -20.15 5.11
CA LYS A 241 22.27 -19.29 4.76
C LYS A 241 21.29 -19.97 3.81
N GLN A 242 21.78 -20.73 2.84
CA GLN A 242 20.94 -21.53 1.94
C GLN A 242 20.15 -22.60 2.72
N LYS A 243 20.80 -23.32 3.64
CA LYS A 243 20.11 -24.28 4.51
C LYS A 243 19.03 -23.61 5.38
N GLU A 244 19.34 -22.46 5.97
CA GLU A 244 18.40 -21.67 6.76
C GLU A 244 17.18 -21.23 5.94
N GLN A 245 17.40 -20.74 4.71
CA GLN A 245 16.31 -20.36 3.80
C GLN A 245 15.42 -21.55 3.45
N VAL A 246 15.99 -22.72 3.17
CA VAL A 246 15.21 -23.95 2.90
C VAL A 246 14.35 -24.31 4.11
N VAL A 247 14.89 -24.23 5.32
CA VAL A 247 14.15 -24.49 6.56
C VAL A 247 13.00 -23.50 6.75
N GLU A 248 13.23 -22.20 6.55
CA GLU A 248 12.17 -21.19 6.66
C GLU A 248 11.10 -21.34 5.58
N MET A 249 11.48 -21.65 4.34
CA MET A 249 10.53 -21.98 3.28
C MET A 249 9.65 -23.18 3.64
N ARG A 250 10.25 -24.25 4.20
CA ARG A 250 9.50 -25.41 4.70
C ARG A 250 8.53 -25.01 5.81
N LYS A 251 8.95 -24.19 6.78
CA LYS A 251 8.08 -23.67 7.86
C LYS A 251 6.93 -22.81 7.31
N TYR A 252 7.19 -21.97 6.32
CA TYR A 252 6.16 -21.15 5.69
C TYR A 252 5.12 -22.01 4.96
N ILE A 253 5.56 -23.02 4.22
CA ILE A 253 4.68 -23.97 3.52
C ILE A 253 3.76 -24.69 4.52
N ARG A 254 4.29 -25.16 5.66
CA ARG A 254 3.45 -25.79 6.71
C ARG A 254 2.41 -24.85 7.29
N ARG A 255 2.77 -23.58 7.52
CA ARG A 255 1.86 -22.56 8.05
C ARG A 255 0.73 -22.24 7.06
N LYS A 256 1.05 -22.16 5.77
CA LYS A 256 0.11 -21.74 4.72
C LYS A 256 -0.77 -22.87 4.19
N PHE A 257 -0.28 -24.09 4.18
CA PHE A 257 -0.96 -25.22 3.55
C PHE A 257 -1.07 -26.42 4.49
N ALA A 258 -2.29 -26.67 4.99
CA ALA A 258 -2.57 -27.71 5.97
C ALA A 258 -2.22 -29.14 5.50
N ARG A 259 -2.21 -29.38 4.18
CA ARG A 259 -1.85 -30.68 3.58
C ARG A 259 -0.36 -31.05 3.69
N TYR A 260 0.49 -30.10 4.09
CA TYR A 260 1.94 -30.27 4.14
C TYR A 260 2.52 -30.23 5.57
N ARG A 261 1.67 -30.38 6.61
CA ARG A 261 2.11 -30.34 8.01
C ARG A 261 3.15 -31.41 8.37
N ASP A 262 3.13 -32.55 7.68
CA ASP A 262 3.96 -33.72 8.01
C ASP A 262 5.31 -33.78 7.28
N LEU A 263 5.69 -32.76 6.49
CA LEU A 263 7.03 -32.72 5.90
C LEU A 263 8.09 -32.67 7.01
N PRO A 264 9.24 -33.36 6.92
CA PRO A 264 10.35 -33.22 7.87
C PRO A 264 10.99 -31.83 7.78
N VAL A 265 11.49 -31.30 8.92
CA VAL A 265 12.27 -30.04 8.96
C VAL A 265 13.69 -30.37 8.54
#